data_AF-A0A967JJ90-F1
#
_entry.id   AF-A0A967JJ90-F1
#
_cell.length_a   1.000
_cell.length_b   1.000
_cell.length_c   1.000
_cell.angle_alpha   90.00
_cell.angle_beta   90.00
_cell.angle_gamma   90.00
#
_symmetry.space_group_name_H-M   'P 1'
#
loop_
_entity.id
_entity.type
_entity.pdbx_description
1 polymer ?
#
loop_
_entity_poly.entity_id
_entity_poly.type
_entity_poly.pdbx_seq_one_letter_code
_entity_poly.pdbx_strand_id
1 'polypeptide(L)'
;MIHIQRGDEKAAVEAFDERMTSFGDSWSRATACALWAMVAEGRGEHEPAATLWGHFDALRDRSGLGLPRYEQEIMEASQEESRAAIGTERFDELVAAGGDIAWDDLPLVHGSVGV
;
A
#
# COMPACT_ATOMS: atom_id res chain seq x y z
N MET A 1 -5.18 17.77 -0.36
CA MET A 1 -3.71 17.65 -0.37
C MET A 1 -3.30 17.41 1.07
N ILE A 2 -2.98 16.17 1.42
CA ILE A 2 -2.51 15.81 2.76
C ILE A 2 -0.99 15.79 2.67
N HIS A 3 -0.33 16.71 3.35
CA HIS A 3 1.12 16.65 3.55
C HIS A 3 1.38 15.63 4.65
N ILE A 4 1.68 14.37 4.30
CA ILE A 4 2.15 13.41 5.29
C ILE A 4 3.63 13.73 5.55
N GLN A 5 3.89 14.52 6.60
CA GLN A 5 5.23 14.61 7.17
C GLN A 5 5.45 13.46 8.14
N ARG A 6 6.67 12.92 8.14
CA ARG A 6 7.11 11.87 9.07
C ARG A 6 6.92 12.39 10.50
N GLY A 7 5.95 11.84 11.22
CA GLY A 7 5.61 12.24 12.61
C GLY A 7 4.14 12.54 12.89
N ASP A 8 3.26 12.54 11.89
CA ASP A 8 1.82 12.79 12.09
C ASP A 8 0.93 11.71 11.45
N GLU A 9 1.23 10.46 11.78
CA GLU A 9 0.51 9.27 11.29
C GLU A 9 -0.97 9.30 11.68
N LYS A 10 -1.32 9.94 12.81
CA LYS A 10 -2.69 9.99 13.30
C LYS A 10 -3.57 10.95 12.50
N ALA A 11 -3.05 12.13 12.14
CA ALA A 11 -3.79 13.07 11.30
C ALA A 11 -3.96 12.57 9.85
N ALA A 12 -2.99 11.78 9.36
CA ALA A 12 -3.10 11.12 8.08
C ALA A 12 -4.26 10.11 8.05
N VAL A 13 -4.49 9.37 9.13
CA VAL A 13 -5.58 8.37 9.25
C VAL A 13 -6.96 9.03 9.35
N GLU A 14 -7.13 10.09 10.16
CA GLU A 14 -8.44 10.74 10.36
C GLU A 14 -8.93 11.47 9.10
N ALA A 15 -8.05 12.16 8.37
CA ALA A 15 -8.39 12.78 7.09
C ALA A 15 -8.68 11.75 5.98
N PHE A 16 -8.24 10.50 6.18
CA PHE A 16 -8.49 9.39 5.27
C PHE A 16 -9.91 8.84 5.43
N ASP A 17 -10.35 8.64 6.68
CA ASP A 17 -11.68 8.13 7.03
C ASP A 17 -12.82 8.98 6.45
N GLU A 18 -12.67 10.31 6.42
CA GLU A 18 -13.69 11.22 5.90
C GLU A 18 -13.81 11.16 4.36
N ARG A 19 -12.75 10.75 3.66
CA ARG A 19 -12.75 10.62 2.19
C ARG A 19 -13.25 9.25 1.71
N MET A 20 -13.18 8.24 2.58
CA MET A 20 -13.58 6.84 2.33
C MET A 20 -15.08 6.61 2.19
N THR A 21 -15.93 7.55 2.62
CA THR A 21 -17.40 7.42 2.54
C THR A 21 -17.97 7.66 1.13
N SER A 22 -17.16 8.12 0.16
CA SER A 22 -17.64 8.55 -1.17
C SER A 22 -17.11 7.76 -2.37
N PHE A 23 -15.98 7.06 -2.23
CA PHE A 23 -15.42 6.20 -3.27
C PHE A 23 -15.57 4.76 -2.81
N GLY A 24 -16.25 3.93 -3.62
CA GLY A 24 -16.57 2.55 -3.26
C GLY A 24 -15.38 1.74 -2.75
N ASP A 25 -15.72 0.70 -1.98
CA ASP A 25 -14.85 -0.26 -1.29
C ASP A 25 -13.46 -0.52 -1.94
N SER A 26 -13.38 -0.63 -3.27
CA SER A 26 -12.10 -0.85 -3.98
C SER A 26 -11.09 0.31 -3.91
N TRP A 27 -11.53 1.58 -3.92
CA TRP A 27 -10.61 2.73 -3.83
C TRP A 27 -10.00 2.83 -2.42
N SER A 28 -10.87 2.70 -1.42
CA SER A 28 -10.51 2.62 -0.02
C SER A 28 -9.50 1.51 0.24
N ARG A 29 -9.79 0.30 -0.25
CA ARG A 29 -8.91 -0.87 -0.11
C ARG A 29 -7.57 -0.68 -0.82
N ALA A 30 -7.58 -0.16 -2.05
CA ALA A 30 -6.34 0.11 -2.78
C ALA A 30 -5.46 1.09 -2.00
N THR A 31 -6.03 2.21 -1.54
CA THR A 31 -5.20 3.19 -0.84
C THR A 31 -4.73 2.68 0.52
N ALA A 32 -5.53 1.88 1.23
CA ALA A 32 -5.09 1.21 2.44
C ALA A 32 -3.90 0.26 2.18
N CYS A 33 -3.92 -0.52 1.09
CA CYS A 33 -2.78 -1.35 0.69
C CYS A 33 -1.53 -0.52 0.42
N ALA A 34 -1.64 0.59 -0.30
CA ALA A 34 -0.50 1.47 -0.57
C ALA A 34 0.11 2.04 0.72
N LEU A 35 -0.74 2.50 1.65
CA LEU A 35 -0.29 3.01 2.95
C LEU A 35 0.37 1.91 3.79
N TRP A 36 -0.21 0.73 3.85
CA TRP A 36 0.39 -0.40 4.57
C TRP A 36 1.71 -0.85 3.96
N ALA A 37 1.84 -0.83 2.63
CA ALA A 37 3.08 -1.16 1.96
C ALA A 37 4.21 -0.18 2.34
N MET A 38 3.90 1.13 2.33
CA MET A 38 4.85 2.16 2.77
C MET A 38 5.20 2.03 4.27
N VAL A 39 4.24 1.67 5.12
CA VAL A 39 4.50 1.41 6.56
C VAL A 39 5.39 0.18 6.75
N ALA A 40 5.11 -0.91 6.03
CA ALA A 40 5.91 -2.13 6.06
C ALA A 40 7.36 -1.83 5.64
N GLU A 41 7.53 -1.09 4.55
CA GLU A 41 8.84 -0.63 4.10
C GLU A 41 9.56 0.23 5.14
N GLY A 42 8.86 1.19 5.75
CA GLY A 42 9.42 2.01 6.84
C GLY A 42 9.86 1.20 8.07
N ARG A 43 9.37 -0.03 8.22
CA ARG A 43 9.77 -1.00 9.26
C ARG A 43 10.86 -1.98 8.78
N GLY A 44 11.27 -1.93 7.52
CA GLY A 44 12.17 -2.90 6.90
C GLY A 44 11.50 -4.22 6.52
N GLU A 45 10.17 -4.28 6.56
CA GLU A 45 9.35 -5.45 6.21
C GLU A 45 9.10 -5.47 4.69
N HIS A 46 10.18 -5.61 3.91
CA HIS A 46 10.13 -5.45 2.45
C HIS A 46 9.36 -6.56 1.71
N GLU A 47 9.32 -7.80 2.24
CA GLU A 47 8.48 -8.87 1.65
C GLU A 47 6.97 -8.62 1.84
N PRO A 48 6.49 -8.27 3.05
CA PRO A 48 5.13 -7.76 3.23
C PRO A 48 4.79 -6.56 2.34
N ALA A 49 5.71 -5.60 2.20
CA ALA A 49 5.52 -4.43 1.35
C ALA A 49 5.28 -4.83 -0.12
N ALA A 50 6.12 -5.73 -0.68
CA ALA A 50 5.97 -6.23 -2.05
C ALA A 50 4.62 -6.93 -2.27
N THR A 51 4.18 -7.74 -1.30
CA THR A 51 2.88 -8.42 -1.34
C THR A 51 1.72 -7.43 -1.38
N LEU A 52 1.78 -6.38 -0.56
CA LEU A 52 0.76 -5.33 -0.51
C LEU A 52 0.73 -4.48 -1.79
N TRP A 53 1.88 -4.22 -2.40
CA TRP A 53 1.95 -3.57 -3.71
C TRP A 53 1.29 -4.41 -4.81
N GLY A 54 1.49 -5.73 -4.81
CA GLY A 54 0.79 -6.64 -5.71
C GLY A 54 -0.74 -6.56 -5.59
N HIS A 55 -1.25 -6.53 -4.36
CA HIS A 55 -2.69 -6.40 -4.13
C HIS A 55 -3.23 -5.03 -4.55
N PHE A 56 -2.46 -3.97 -4.27
CA PHE A 56 -2.77 -2.61 -4.72
C PHE A 56 -2.91 -2.54 -6.24
N ASP A 57 -1.93 -3.05 -6.98
CA ASP A 57 -1.95 -3.04 -8.44
C ASP A 57 -3.14 -3.83 -8.98
N ALA A 58 -3.45 -5.01 -8.41
CA ALA A 58 -4.61 -5.80 -8.80
C ALA A 58 -5.95 -5.08 -8.53
N LEU A 59 -6.06 -4.33 -7.43
CA LEU A 59 -7.24 -3.49 -7.16
C LEU A 59 -7.32 -2.30 -8.12
N ARG A 60 -6.19 -1.65 -8.40
CA ARG A 60 -6.09 -0.52 -9.33
C ARG A 60 -6.56 -0.91 -10.72
N ASP A 61 -6.04 -2.03 -11.23
CA ASP A 61 -6.33 -2.51 -12.58
C ASP A 61 -7.81 -2.93 -12.72
N ARG A 62 -8.38 -3.59 -11.70
CA ARG A 62 -9.79 -4.01 -11.70
C ARG A 62 -10.77 -2.84 -11.66
N SER A 63 -10.40 -1.77 -10.97
CA SER A 63 -11.28 -0.61 -10.73
C SER A 63 -11.06 0.53 -11.72
N GLY A 64 -10.02 0.46 -12.57
CA GLY A 64 -9.63 1.54 -13.48
C GLY A 64 -9.09 2.76 -12.74
N LEU A 65 -8.50 2.54 -11.57
CA LEU A 65 -8.04 3.60 -10.67
C LEU A 65 -6.84 4.35 -11.29
N GLY A 66 -7.07 5.58 -11.72
CA GLY A 66 -6.01 6.46 -12.23
C GLY A 66 -5.37 7.25 -11.09
N LEU A 67 -4.05 7.16 -10.96
CA LEU A 67 -3.30 7.95 -9.98
C LEU A 67 -2.71 9.20 -10.62
N PRO A 68 -2.69 10.35 -9.93
CA PRO A 68 -1.85 11.49 -10.32
C PRO A 68 -0.37 11.10 -10.40
N ARG A 69 0.38 11.76 -11.29
CA ARG A 69 1.81 11.48 -11.52
C ARG A 69 2.65 11.48 -10.24
N TYR A 70 2.42 12.43 -9.32
CA TYR A 70 3.20 12.50 -8.09
C TYR A 70 2.98 11.29 -7.17
N GLU A 71 1.80 10.66 -7.20
CA GLU A 71 1.54 9.44 -6.41
C GLU A 71 2.21 8.23 -7.05
N GLN A 72 2.24 8.17 -8.39
CA GLN A 72 2.99 7.15 -9.11
C GLN A 72 4.48 7.20 -8.75
N GLU A 73 5.07 8.39 -8.75
CA GLU A 73 6.49 8.58 -8.40
C GLU A 73 6.82 8.16 -6.96
N ILE A 74 5.92 8.45 -5.99
CA ILE A 74 6.10 8.00 -4.59
C ILE A 74 6.03 6.47 -4.49
N MET A 75 5.07 5.86 -5.17
CA MET A 75 4.89 4.40 -5.14
C MET A 75 6.03 3.67 -5.85
N GLU A 76 6.49 4.18 -7.00
CA GLU A 76 7.64 3.64 -7.72
C GLU A 76 8.91 3.66 -6.86
N ALA A 77 9.15 4.77 -6.13
CA ALA A 77 10.30 4.86 -5.24
C ALA A 77 10.25 3.82 -4.11
N SER A 78 9.07 3.60 -3.51
CA SER A 78 8.89 2.56 -2.49
C SER A 78 9.11 1.16 -3.08
N GLN A 79 8.50 0.87 -4.23
CA GLN A 79 8.73 -0.41 -4.90
C GLN A 79 10.20 -0.64 -5.26
N GLU A 80 10.94 0.40 -5.66
CA GLU A 80 12.37 0.33 -5.92
C GLU A 80 13.18 0.04 -4.64
N GLU A 81 12.85 0.66 -3.52
CA GLU A 81 13.47 0.38 -2.22
C GLU A 81 13.28 -1.08 -1.82
N SER A 82 12.02 -1.56 -1.87
CA SER A 82 11.70 -2.95 -1.58
C SER A 82 12.43 -3.91 -2.52
N ARG A 83 12.48 -3.61 -3.82
CA ARG A 83 13.20 -4.40 -4.83
C ARG A 83 14.71 -4.45 -4.57
N ALA A 84 15.31 -3.33 -4.15
CA ALA A 84 16.73 -3.26 -3.81
C ALA A 84 17.06 -4.10 -2.55
N ALA A 85 16.12 -4.18 -1.60
CA ALA A 85 16.33 -4.89 -0.34
C ALA A 85 16.20 -6.42 -0.46
N ILE A 86 15.20 -6.93 -1.20
CA ILE A 86 14.91 -8.37 -1.29
C ILE A 86 15.33 -9.00 -2.62
N GLY A 87 15.75 -8.18 -3.60
CA GLY A 87 16.09 -8.60 -4.94
C GLY A 87 14.89 -8.65 -5.88
N THR A 88 15.15 -8.38 -7.17
CA THR A 88 14.11 -8.25 -8.21
C THR A 88 13.26 -9.51 -8.38
N GLU A 89 13.87 -10.69 -8.46
CA GLU A 89 13.13 -11.94 -8.66
C GLU A 89 12.14 -12.20 -7.52
N ARG A 90 12.62 -12.05 -6.28
CA ARG A 90 11.77 -12.23 -5.09
C ARG A 90 10.68 -11.17 -4.99
N PHE A 91 10.99 -9.93 -5.35
CA PHE A 91 10.01 -8.85 -5.38
C PHE A 91 8.89 -9.16 -6.39
N ASP A 92 9.26 -9.53 -7.62
CA ASP A 92 8.30 -9.81 -8.70
C ASP A 92 7.41 -11.02 -8.35
N GLU A 93 7.96 -12.07 -7.72
CA GLU A 93 7.18 -13.20 -7.19
C GLU A 93 6.11 -12.77 -6.17
N LEU A 94 6.50 -11.92 -5.21
CA LEU A 94 5.61 -11.47 -4.14
C LEU A 94 4.55 -10.50 -4.65
N VAL A 95 4.89 -9.62 -5.59
CA VAL A 95 3.92 -8.77 -6.27
C VAL A 95 2.91 -9.62 -7.05
N ALA A 96 3.37 -10.62 -7.81
CA ALA A 96 2.48 -11.52 -8.53
C ALA A 96 1.55 -12.28 -7.57
N ALA A 97 2.10 -12.85 -6.48
CA ALA A 97 1.31 -13.56 -5.48
C ALA A 97 0.30 -12.63 -4.77
N GLY A 98 0.70 -11.41 -4.45
CA GLY A 98 -0.14 -10.42 -3.77
C GLY A 98 -1.42 -10.06 -4.53
N GLY A 99 -1.38 -10.11 -5.86
CA GLY A 99 -2.55 -9.86 -6.71
C GLY A 99 -3.70 -10.88 -6.50
N ASP A 100 -3.36 -12.09 -6.06
CA ASP A 100 -4.29 -13.21 -5.87
C ASP A 100 -4.70 -13.43 -4.40
N ILE A 101 -4.07 -12.73 -3.45
CA ILE A 101 -4.36 -12.87 -2.02
C ILE A 101 -5.73 -12.24 -1.68
N ALA A 102 -6.51 -12.93 -0.84
CA ALA A 102 -7.76 -12.40 -0.31
C ALA A 102 -7.51 -11.27 0.69
N TRP A 103 -8.41 -10.29 0.75
CA TRP A 103 -8.27 -9.11 1.62
C TRP A 103 -7.93 -9.46 3.08
N ASP A 104 -8.63 -10.45 3.66
CA ASP A 104 -8.46 -10.84 5.05
C ASP A 104 -7.13 -11.57 5.33
N ASP A 105 -6.43 -12.02 4.29
CA ASP A 105 -5.15 -12.74 4.39
C ASP A 105 -3.95 -11.81 4.10
N LEU A 106 -4.19 -10.52 3.83
CA LEU A 106 -3.12 -9.59 3.53
C LEU A 106 -2.24 -9.33 4.76
N PRO A 107 -0.93 -9.10 4.55
CA PRO A 107 -0.05 -8.64 5.60
C PRO A 107 -0.60 -7.36 6.24
N LEU A 108 -0.44 -7.22 7.55
CA LEU A 108 -0.82 -6.02 8.33
C LEU A 108 -2.31 -5.70 8.46
N VAL A 109 -3.23 -6.41 7.79
CA VAL A 109 -4.69 -6.27 8.04
C VAL A 109 -5.07 -6.57 9.49
N HIS A 110 -4.34 -7.48 10.14
CA HIS A 110 -4.51 -7.85 11.56
C HIS A 110 -3.44 -7.26 12.48
N GLY A 111 -2.62 -6.33 11.97
CA GLY A 111 -1.60 -5.65 12.75
C GLY A 111 -2.25 -4.69 13.75
N SER A 112 -2.55 -5.19 14.95
CA SER A 112 -3.05 -4.41 16.08
C SER A 112 -2.28 -3.09 16.18
N VAL A 113 -3.01 -1.98 16.07
CA VAL A 113 -2.58 -0.69 16.60
C VAL A 113 -2.43 -0.91 18.11
N GLY A 114 -1.22 -1.30 18.53
CA GLY A 114 -0.85 -1.34 19.93
C GLY A 114 -0.93 0.07 20.47
N VAL A 115 -1.98 0.33 21.25
CA VAL A 115 -2.20 1.54 22.04
C VAL A 115 -1.06 1.75 23.02
#